data_AF-A0A1R1ST10-F1
#
_entry.id   AF-A0A1R1ST10-F1
#
_cell.length_a   1.000
_cell.length_b   1.000
_cell.length_c   1.000
_cell.angle_alpha   90.00
_cell.angle_beta   90.00
_cell.angle_gamma   90.00
#
_symmetry.space_group_name_H-M   'P 1'
#
loop_
_entity.id
_entity.type
_entity.pdbx_description
1 polymer ?
#
loop_
_entity_poly.entity_id
_entity_poly.type
_entity_poly.pdbx_seq_one_letter_code
_entity_poly.pdbx_strand_id
1 'polypeptide(L)' 'MDLLEKLRPLLAAEAAAEAYGAGIEPAELEQAVWLRLLERTHEEGPPPEPAAWLRGAVRAE' A
#
# COMPACT_ATOMS: atom_id res chain seq x y z
N MET A 1 -7.57 16.57 -4.38
CA MET A 1 -6.97 15.76 -3.30
C MET A 1 -6.31 14.57 -3.96
N ASP A 2 -5.01 14.47 -3.76
CA ASP A 2 -4.12 13.52 -4.41
C ASP A 2 -4.49 12.07 -4.07
N LEU A 3 -4.26 11.12 -4.98
CA LEU A 3 -4.54 9.70 -4.76
C LEU A 3 -3.76 9.17 -3.56
N LEU A 4 -2.51 9.61 -3.41
CA LEU A 4 -1.63 9.20 -2.30
C LEU A 4 -2.17 9.70 -0.96
N GLU A 5 -2.66 10.94 -0.90
CA GLU A 5 -3.30 11.49 0.30
C GLU A 5 -4.53 10.69 0.73
N LYS A 6 -5.32 10.20 -0.24
CA LYS A 6 -6.50 9.36 0.03
C LYS A 6 -6.12 7.98 0.54
N LEU A 7 -5.04 7.40 0.03
CA LEU A 7 -4.63 6.03 0.34
C LEU A 7 -3.75 5.95 1.60
N ARG A 8 -3.07 7.02 2.01
CA ARG A 8 -2.20 7.05 3.19
C ARG A 8 -2.82 6.52 4.49
N PRO A 9 -4.00 7.00 4.93
CA PRO A 9 -4.59 6.47 6.16
C PRO A 9 -5.00 4.99 6.03
N LEU A 10 -5.36 4.53 4.82
CA LEU A 10 -5.66 3.12 4.59
C LEU A 10 -4.38 2.27 4.65
N LEU A 11 -3.30 2.71 4.02
CA LEU A 11 -2.04 1.96 4.03
C LEU A 11 -1.48 1.79 5.44
N ALA A 12 -1.47 2.85 6.23
CA ALA A 12 -1.00 2.79 7.62
C ALA A 12 -1.83 1.78 8.44
N ALA A 13 -3.15 1.74 8.24
CA ALA A 13 -4.02 0.81 8.95
C ALA A 13 -3.79 -0.66 8.54
N GLU A 14 -3.68 -0.93 7.24
CA GLU A 14 -3.47 -2.29 6.72
C GLU A 14 -2.04 -2.78 7.05
N ALA A 15 -1.02 -1.93 6.91
CA ALA A 15 0.36 -2.26 7.25
C ALA A 15 0.54 -2.54 8.75
N ALA A 16 -0.09 -1.74 9.63
CA ALA A 16 -0.06 -2.01 11.07
C ALA A 16 -0.71 -3.36 11.44
N ALA A 17 -1.81 -3.71 10.76
CA ALA A 17 -2.49 -4.98 10.98
C ALA A 17 -1.65 -6.19 10.51
N GLU A 18 -1.07 -6.11 9.31
CA GLU A 18 -0.28 -7.20 8.73
C GLU A 18 1.07 -7.37 9.44
N ALA A 19 1.76 -6.26 9.71
CA ALA A 19 3.04 -6.26 10.42
C ALA A 19 2.95 -6.90 11.82
N TYR A 20 1.85 -6.67 12.53
CA TYR A 20 1.60 -7.30 13.83
C TYR A 20 1.54 -8.83 13.73
N GLY A 21 0.96 -9.37 12.65
CA GLY A 21 0.89 -10.82 12.40
C GLY A 21 2.21 -11.43 11.95
N ALA A 22 3.01 -10.70 11.18
CA ALA A 22 4.26 -11.16 10.59
C ALA A 22 5.52 -10.86 11.44
N GLY A 23 5.42 -10.00 12.46
CA GLY A 23 6.56 -9.62 13.31
C GLY A 23 7.58 -8.72 12.62
N ILE A 24 7.13 -7.93 11.64
CA ILE A 24 7.94 -6.97 10.88
C ILE A 24 7.56 -5.53 11.23
N GLU A 25 8.33 -4.55 10.75
CA GLU A 25 8.03 -3.14 10.99
C GLU A 25 6.95 -2.64 10.01
N PRO A 26 5.85 -2.02 10.48
CA PRO A 26 4.80 -1.50 9.60
C PRO A 26 5.33 -0.55 8.53
N ALA A 27 6.34 0.26 8.87
CA ALA A 27 6.93 1.23 7.95
C ALA A 27 7.61 0.57 6.73
N GLU A 28 8.14 -0.65 6.87
CA GLU A 28 8.74 -1.38 5.75
C GLU A 28 7.67 -1.83 4.76
N LEU A 29 6.52 -2.33 5.26
CA LEU A 29 5.35 -2.66 4.44
C LEU A 29 4.79 -1.42 3.73
N GLU A 30 4.63 -0.31 4.45
CA GLU A 30 4.16 0.94 3.84
C GLU A 30 5.09 1.39 2.71
N GLN A 31 6.41 1.33 2.93
CA GLN A 31 7.40 1.71 1.92
C GLN A 31 7.32 0.81 0.68
N ALA A 32 7.31 -0.51 0.87
CA ALA A 32 7.28 -1.47 -0.24
C ALA A 32 6.01 -1.30 -1.09
N VAL A 33 4.85 -1.17 -0.45
CA VAL A 33 3.57 -1.00 -1.15
C VAL A 33 3.50 0.35 -1.86
N TRP A 34 4.05 1.43 -1.27
CA TRP A 34 4.12 2.72 -1.95
C TRP A 34 5.00 2.69 -3.17
N LEU A 35 6.20 2.11 -3.06
CA LEU A 35 7.11 1.98 -4.18
C LEU A 35 6.43 1.26 -5.35
N ARG A 36 5.80 0.12 -5.05
CA ARG A 36 5.07 -0.68 -6.05
C ARG A 36 3.90 0.08 -6.69
N LEU A 37 3.18 0.90 -5.92
CA LEU A 37 2.11 1.75 -6.46
C LEU A 37 2.66 2.82 -7.41
N LEU A 38 3.76 3.47 -7.05
CA LEU A 38 4.40 4.50 -7.84
C LEU A 38 4.94 3.94 -9.16
N GLU A 39 5.63 2.80 -9.10
CA GLU A 39 6.12 2.08 -10.29
C GLU A 39 4.97 1.70 -11.21
N ARG A 40 3.94 1.04 -10.69
CA ARG A 40 2.75 0.67 -11.48
C ARG A 40 2.06 1.90 -12.08
N THR A 41 1.94 2.99 -11.32
CA THR A 41 1.30 4.22 -11.80
C THR A 41 2.11 4.89 -12.91
N HIS A 42 3.44 4.81 -12.83
CA HIS A 42 4.34 5.32 -13.86
C HIS A 42 4.25 4.49 -15.16
N GLU A 43 4.14 3.16 -15.05
CA GLU A 43 4.14 2.25 -16.21
C GLU A 43 2.76 2.05 -16.85
N GLU A 44 1.72 1.88 -16.03
CA GLU A 44 0.38 1.45 -16.44
C GLU A 44 -0.72 2.45 -16.08
N GLY A 45 -0.40 3.53 -15.36
CA GLY A 45 -1.38 4.41 -14.74
C GLY A 45 -1.95 3.85 -13.42
N PRO A 46 -2.80 4.60 -12.69
CA PRO A 46 -3.30 4.19 -11.38
C PRO A 46 -4.22 2.95 -11.46
N PRO A 47 -4.39 2.18 -10.35
CA PRO A 47 -5.23 1.00 -10.40
C PRO A 47 -6.69 1.40 -10.61
N PRO A 48 -7.50 0.59 -11.31
CA PRO A 48 -8.92 0.87 -11.45
C PRO A 48 -9.63 0.90 -10.08
N GLU A 49 -9.14 0.09 -9.13
CA GLU A 49 -9.61 0.04 -7.74
C GLU A 49 -8.43 0.19 -6.76
N PRO A 50 -7.94 1.41 -6.51
CA PRO A 50 -6.68 1.62 -5.76
C PRO A 50 -6.72 1.07 -4.34
N ALA A 51 -7.85 1.16 -3.64
CA ALA A 51 -7.99 0.63 -2.28
C ALA A 51 -8.00 -0.91 -2.24
N ALA A 52 -8.63 -1.56 -3.22
CA ALA A 52 -8.64 -3.03 -3.31
C ALA A 52 -7.25 -3.56 -3.68
N TRP A 53 -6.60 -2.91 -4.66
CA TRP A 53 -5.23 -3.21 -5.04
C TRP A 53 -4.27 -3.06 -3.86
N LEU A 54 -4.36 -1.97 -3.09
CA LEU A 54 -3.49 -1.69 -1.95
C LEU A 54 -3.60 -2.77 -0.86
N ARG A 55 -4.82 -3.19 -0.52
CA ARG A 55 -5.03 -4.28 0.44
C ARG A 55 -4.44 -5.61 -0.05
N GLY A 56 -4.57 -5.88 -1.35
CA GLY A 56 -3.96 -7.05 -1.97
C GLY A 56 -2.44 -7.00 -1.96
N ALA A 57 -1.86 -5.82 -2.18
CA ALA A 57 -0.42 -5.61 -2.14
C ALA A 57 0.14 -5.81 -0.72
N VAL A 58 -0.47 -5.20 0.31
CA VAL A 58 -0.05 -5.38 1.72
C VAL A 58 -0.03 -6.84 2.12
N ARG A 59 -1.07 -7.62 1.77
CA ARG A 59 -1.16 -9.05 2.11
C ARG A 59 -0.18 -9.95 1.33
N ALA A 60 0.45 -9.41 0.29
CA ALA A 60 1.38 -10.14 -0.57
C ALA A 60 2.86 -9.88 -0.23
N GLU A 61 3.13 -8.93 0.66
CA GLU A 61 4.44 -8.71 1.29
C GLU A 61 4.62 -9.66 2.48
#